data_AF-A0A1G2HH17-F1
#
_entry.id   AF-A0A1G2HH17-F1
#
_cell.length_a   1.000
_cell.length_b   1.000
_cell.length_c   1.000
_cell.angle_alpha   90.00
_cell.angle_beta   90.00
_cell.angle_gamma   90.00
#
_symmetry.space_group_name_H-M   'P 1'
#
loop_
_entity.id
_entity.type
_entity.pdbx_description
1 polymer ?
#
loop_
_entity_poly.entity_id
_entity_poly.type
_entity_poly.pdbx_seq_one_letter_code
_entity_poly.pdbx_strand_id
1 'polypeptide(L)'
;MKRLKNTHLDNKAIQKFGHTIASQGYTQVPNLLLEYQKELKISNSELRLLLHILQHRWDNNPGKTHPALKKLIKFSGMSSATIHRAKDKLIEKGYLKTLKMLRNPYRTHSYDITGLLTALRVEFHRTMQKKLESGAISKKEYEGYLEDTKLEIEYEKSKSEFDVFQNESQGSSEMKHY
;
A
#
# COMPACT_ATOMS: atom_id res chain seq x y z
N MET A 1 12.22 -36.35 -0.51
CA MET A 1 11.41 -35.10 -0.46
C MET A 1 12.05 -34.14 0.53
N LYS A 2 12.50 -32.96 0.09
CA LYS A 2 13.07 -31.93 0.98
C LYS A 2 11.93 -31.24 1.74
N ARG A 3 11.88 -31.40 3.06
CA ARG A 3 11.03 -30.62 3.97
C ARG A 3 11.41 -29.14 3.82
N LEU A 4 10.48 -28.30 3.38
CA LEU A 4 10.68 -26.85 3.34
C LEU A 4 10.90 -26.37 4.79
N LYS A 5 11.97 -25.61 5.00
CA LYS A 5 12.38 -25.11 6.31
C LYS A 5 11.27 -24.18 6.83
N ASN A 6 10.73 -24.49 8.01
CA ASN A 6 9.72 -23.68 8.70
C ASN A 6 10.32 -22.32 9.12
N THR A 7 10.29 -21.35 8.21
CA THR A 7 10.33 -19.93 8.55
C THR A 7 8.99 -19.54 9.15
N HIS A 8 8.99 -18.98 10.37
CA HIS A 8 7.83 -18.48 11.14
C HIS A 8 6.57 -18.24 10.30
N LEU A 9 5.76 -19.28 10.12
CA LEU A 9 4.42 -19.12 9.57
C LEU A 9 3.55 -18.53 10.67
N ASP A 10 2.81 -17.48 10.35
CA ASP A 10 1.83 -16.91 11.28
C ASP A 10 0.79 -17.99 11.62
N ASN A 11 0.74 -18.38 12.90
CA ASN A 11 -0.19 -19.38 13.41
C ASN A 11 -1.65 -19.02 13.07
N LYS A 12 -2.01 -17.73 13.01
CA LYS A 12 -3.35 -17.30 12.60
C LYS A 12 -3.62 -17.57 11.12
N ALA A 13 -2.64 -17.34 10.26
CA ALA A 13 -2.78 -17.62 8.82
C ALA A 13 -2.90 -19.12 8.54
N ILE A 14 -2.15 -19.97 9.27
CA ILE A 14 -2.30 -21.43 9.18
C ILE A 14 -3.69 -21.85 9.68
N GLN A 15 -4.16 -21.32 10.81
CA GLN A 15 -5.50 -21.65 11.31
C GLN A 15 -6.61 -21.27 10.32
N LYS A 16 -6.47 -20.14 9.65
CA LYS A 16 -7.48 -19.63 8.71
C LYS A 16 -7.45 -20.33 7.35
N PHE A 17 -6.27 -20.62 6.79
CA PHE A 17 -6.12 -21.08 5.41
C PHE A 17 -5.56 -22.49 5.27
N GLY A 18 -5.15 -23.12 6.38
CA GLY A 18 -4.44 -24.39 6.36
C GLY A 18 -2.98 -24.24 5.92
N HIS A 19 -2.17 -25.26 6.22
CA HIS A 19 -0.73 -25.23 6.00
C HIS A 19 -0.35 -25.03 4.52
N THR A 20 -0.97 -25.80 3.61
CA THR A 20 -0.63 -25.80 2.17
C THR A 20 -0.78 -24.42 1.54
N ILE A 21 -1.81 -23.66 1.91
CA ILE A 21 -2.09 -22.33 1.36
C ILE A 21 -1.25 -21.28 2.08
N ALA A 22 -1.27 -21.27 3.42
CA ALA A 22 -0.53 -20.28 4.20
C ALA A 22 0.98 -20.31 3.91
N SER A 23 1.55 -21.50 3.62
CA SER A 23 2.96 -21.65 3.28
C SER A 23 3.37 -21.01 1.94
N GLN A 24 2.42 -20.70 1.06
CA GLN A 24 2.68 -19.95 -0.18
C GLN A 24 2.69 -18.43 0.03
N GLY A 25 2.38 -17.98 1.25
CA GLY A 25 2.22 -16.57 1.58
C GLY A 25 0.82 -16.05 1.25
N TYR A 26 0.51 -14.87 1.78
CA TYR A 26 -0.75 -14.18 1.58
C TYR A 26 -0.51 -12.68 1.50
N THR A 27 -1.43 -11.97 0.83
CA THR A 27 -1.38 -10.52 0.75
C THR A 27 -2.09 -9.93 1.95
N GLN A 28 -1.39 -9.07 2.70
CA GLN A 28 -2.01 -8.26 3.74
C GLN A 28 -2.77 -7.11 3.07
N VAL A 29 -4.07 -7.02 3.34
CA VAL A 29 -4.95 -5.98 2.82
C VAL A 29 -5.60 -5.31 4.02
N PRO A 30 -5.53 -3.98 4.15
CA PRO A 30 -6.24 -3.28 5.21
C PRO A 30 -7.74 -3.57 5.11
N ASN A 31 -8.37 -4.01 6.20
CA ASN A 31 -9.82 -4.22 6.21
C ASN A 31 -10.57 -2.94 5.86
N LEU A 32 -10.04 -1.78 6.27
CA LEU A 32 -10.59 -0.46 5.92
C LEU A 32 -10.74 -0.26 4.40
N LEU A 33 -9.87 -0.86 3.57
CA LEU A 33 -10.00 -0.78 2.12
C LEU A 33 -11.23 -1.53 1.61
N LEU A 34 -11.56 -2.65 2.23
CA LEU A 34 -12.75 -3.44 1.90
C LEU A 34 -14.01 -2.77 2.46
N GLU A 35 -13.93 -2.27 3.68
CA GLU A 35 -15.04 -1.59 4.37
C GLU A 35 -15.43 -0.29 3.68
N TYR A 36 -14.46 0.54 3.29
CA TYR A 36 -14.71 1.85 2.67
C TYR A 36 -14.62 1.85 1.15
N GLN A 37 -14.67 0.68 0.50
CA GLN A 37 -14.63 0.60 -0.96
C GLN A 37 -15.72 1.48 -1.59
N LYS A 38 -16.93 1.45 -1.04
CA LYS A 38 -18.09 2.19 -1.55
C LYS A 38 -17.93 3.69 -1.34
N GLU A 39 -17.53 4.10 -0.14
CA GLU A 39 -17.35 5.49 0.30
C GLU A 39 -16.25 6.17 -0.52
N LEU A 40 -15.15 5.45 -0.77
CA LEU A 40 -14.05 5.88 -1.65
C LEU A 40 -14.37 5.73 -3.14
N LYS A 41 -15.58 5.27 -3.49
CA LYS A 41 -16.04 5.04 -4.86
C LYS A 41 -15.07 4.17 -5.67
N ILE A 42 -14.40 3.22 -5.05
CA ILE A 42 -13.43 2.32 -5.69
C ILE A 42 -14.20 1.22 -6.42
N SER A 43 -14.02 1.12 -7.74
CA SER A 43 -14.67 0.06 -8.52
C SER A 43 -14.00 -1.30 -8.29
N ASN A 44 -14.68 -2.40 -8.61
CA ASN A 44 -14.11 -3.74 -8.46
C ASN A 44 -12.82 -3.95 -9.27
N SER A 45 -12.73 -3.33 -10.46
CA SER A 45 -11.51 -3.37 -11.28
C SER A 45 -10.36 -2.58 -10.64
N GLU A 46 -10.68 -1.44 -10.03
CA GLU A 46 -9.71 -0.63 -9.28
C GLU A 46 -9.23 -1.35 -8.02
N LEU A 47 -10.15 -1.93 -7.24
CA LEU A 47 -9.81 -2.75 -6.07
C LEU A 47 -8.93 -3.94 -6.48
N ARG A 48 -9.28 -4.64 -7.55
CA ARG A 48 -8.48 -5.77 -8.05
C ARG A 48 -7.06 -5.34 -8.41
N LEU A 49 -6.90 -4.17 -9.05
CA LEU A 49 -5.59 -3.60 -9.34
C LEU A 49 -4.83 -3.26 -8.05
N LEU A 50 -5.47 -2.61 -7.07
CA LEU A 50 -4.87 -2.29 -5.78
C LEU A 50 -4.41 -3.55 -5.03
N LEU A 51 -5.23 -4.60 -4.99
CA LEU A 51 -4.87 -5.89 -4.36
C LEU A 51 -3.60 -6.48 -4.98
N HIS A 52 -3.47 -6.41 -6.31
CA HIS A 52 -2.26 -6.87 -6.96
C HIS A 52 -1.05 -5.96 -6.71
N ILE A 53 -1.25 -4.65 -6.60
CA ILE A 53 -0.18 -3.72 -6.21
C ILE A 53 0.29 -4.05 -4.78
N LEU A 54 -0.63 -4.23 -3.83
CA LEU A 54 -0.36 -4.61 -2.44
C LEU A 54 0.29 -6.00 -2.31
N GLN A 55 -0.03 -6.93 -3.21
CA GLN A 55 0.59 -8.26 -3.25
C GLN A 55 2.09 -8.19 -3.53
N HIS A 56 2.55 -7.17 -4.26
CA HIS A 56 3.95 -7.05 -4.60
C HIS A 56 4.67 -6.31 -3.48
N ARG A 57 5.60 -7.05 -2.87
CA ARG A 57 6.27 -6.70 -1.61
C ARG A 57 6.84 -5.28 -1.61
N TRP A 58 6.67 -4.61 -0.48
CA TRP A 58 7.43 -3.44 -0.03
C TRP A 58 8.66 -3.95 0.72
N ASP A 59 9.57 -4.66 0.06
CA ASP A 59 10.87 -4.95 0.65
C ASP A 59 11.54 -3.59 0.89
N ASN A 60 12.17 -3.40 2.06
CA ASN A 60 12.99 -2.23 2.43
C ASN A 60 14.24 -2.03 1.54
N ASN A 61 14.17 -2.43 0.28
CA ASN A 61 15.25 -2.40 -0.68
C ASN A 61 14.81 -1.49 -1.85
N PRO A 62 15.27 -0.22 -1.89
CA PRO A 62 14.95 0.68 -2.98
C PRO A 62 15.37 0.03 -4.31
N GLY A 63 14.39 -0.32 -5.15
CA GLY A 63 14.62 -0.85 -6.50
C GLY A 63 14.18 -2.28 -6.81
N LYS A 64 13.49 -3.02 -5.92
CA LYS A 64 13.04 -4.39 -6.23
C LYS A 64 11.54 -4.52 -6.57
N THR A 65 11.30 -4.33 -7.88
CA THR A 65 10.29 -5.03 -8.70
C THR A 65 8.82 -4.93 -8.28
N HIS A 66 8.19 -3.83 -8.69
CA HIS A 66 6.76 -3.80 -8.98
C HIS A 66 6.47 -4.73 -10.17
N PRO A 67 5.30 -5.39 -10.20
CA PRO A 67 4.95 -6.21 -11.35
C PRO A 67 4.89 -5.30 -12.56
N ALA A 68 5.61 -5.67 -13.62
CA ALA A 68 5.32 -5.09 -14.91
C ALA A 68 3.82 -5.21 -15.16
N LEU A 69 3.18 -4.18 -15.71
CA LEU A 69 1.75 -4.17 -16.00
C LEU A 69 1.29 -5.43 -16.78
N LYS A 70 2.20 -5.97 -17.61
CA LYS A 70 2.05 -7.26 -18.31
C LYS A 70 1.79 -8.45 -17.37
N LYS A 71 2.44 -8.51 -16.21
CA LYS A 71 2.23 -9.55 -15.19
C LYS A 71 0.87 -9.38 -14.51
N LEU A 72 0.44 -8.14 -14.27
CA LEU A 72 -0.89 -7.83 -13.76
C LEU A 72 -1.98 -8.30 -14.73
N ILE A 73 -1.82 -8.02 -16.03
CA ILE A 73 -2.74 -8.48 -17.08
C ILE A 73 -2.86 -10.01 -17.07
N LYS A 74 -1.73 -10.72 -17.01
CA LYS A 74 -1.70 -12.19 -17.07
C LYS A 74 -2.47 -12.88 -15.93
N PHE A 75 -2.40 -12.36 -14.70
CA PHE A 75 -2.95 -13.03 -13.52
C PHE A 75 -4.23 -12.40 -12.97
N SER A 76 -4.62 -11.21 -13.44
CA SER A 76 -5.80 -10.52 -12.95
C SER A 76 -7.12 -10.99 -13.57
N GLY A 77 -7.08 -11.63 -14.74
CA GLY A 77 -8.27 -11.91 -15.55
C GLY A 77 -8.87 -10.67 -16.21
N MET A 78 -8.22 -9.50 -16.11
CA MET A 78 -8.68 -8.25 -16.71
C MET A 78 -7.96 -7.97 -18.03
N SER A 79 -8.67 -7.35 -18.98
CA SER A 79 -8.05 -6.85 -20.21
C SER A 79 -7.01 -5.76 -19.91
N SER A 80 -6.03 -5.60 -20.82
CA SER A 80 -5.07 -4.48 -20.74
C SER A 80 -5.77 -3.14 -20.62
N ALA A 81 -6.79 -2.89 -21.45
CA ALA A 81 -7.56 -1.65 -21.43
C ALA A 81 -8.27 -1.42 -20.09
N THR A 82 -8.78 -2.47 -19.44
CA THR A 82 -9.40 -2.38 -18.12
C THR A 82 -8.39 -2.01 -17.06
N ILE A 83 -7.20 -2.60 -17.08
CA ILE A 83 -6.12 -2.27 -16.14
C ILE A 83 -5.64 -0.83 -16.32
N HIS A 84 -5.44 -0.39 -17.56
CA HIS A 84 -5.05 0.99 -17.83
C HIS A 84 -6.10 1.98 -17.32
N ARG A 85 -7.37 1.76 -17.64
CA ARG A 85 -8.48 2.61 -17.14
C ARG A 85 -8.58 2.61 -15.62
N ALA A 86 -8.46 1.46 -14.98
CA ALA A 86 -8.49 1.37 -13.51
C ALA A 86 -7.32 2.14 -12.88
N LYS A 87 -6.12 2.00 -13.45
CA LYS A 87 -4.93 2.73 -13.01
C LYS A 87 -5.12 4.24 -13.16
N ASP A 88 -5.57 4.70 -14.33
CA ASP A 88 -5.75 6.13 -14.61
C ASP A 88 -6.81 6.75 -13.70
N LYS A 89 -7.92 6.03 -13.43
CA LYS A 89 -8.94 6.45 -12.45
C LYS A 89 -8.41 6.52 -11.01
N LEU A 90 -7.55 5.60 -10.60
CA LEU A 90 -6.93 5.66 -9.27
C LEU A 90 -5.97 6.85 -9.16
N ILE A 91 -5.28 7.22 -10.24
CA ILE A 91 -4.43 8.41 -10.31
C ILE A 91 -5.30 9.68 -10.25
N GLU A 92 -6.38 9.73 -11.02
CA GLU A 92 -7.34 10.84 -11.03
C GLU A 92 -7.96 11.06 -9.64
N LYS A 93 -8.28 9.99 -8.91
CA LYS A 93 -8.77 10.05 -7.52
C LYS A 93 -7.69 10.42 -6.50
N GLY A 94 -6.43 10.53 -6.92
CA GLY A 94 -5.30 10.79 -6.03
C GLY A 94 -4.89 9.60 -5.16
N TYR A 95 -5.45 8.41 -5.37
CA TYR A 95 -5.14 7.21 -4.58
C TYR A 95 -3.84 6.53 -5.00
N LEU A 96 -3.38 6.79 -6.22
CA LEU A 96 -2.20 6.19 -6.79
C LEU A 96 -1.33 7.25 -7.46
N LYS A 97 -0.02 7.20 -7.24
CA LYS A 97 0.96 7.96 -8.02
C LYS A 97 1.94 7.00 -8.69
N THR A 98 2.36 7.37 -9.88
CA THR A 98 3.36 6.62 -10.65
C THR A 98 4.72 7.27 -10.48
N LEU A 99 5.68 6.54 -9.91
CA LEU A 99 7.06 6.97 -9.74
C LEU A 99 7.92 6.42 -10.88
N LYS A 100 8.71 7.30 -11.51
CA LYS A 100 9.68 6.92 -12.55
C LYS A 100 10.95 6.40 -11.88
N MET A 101 11.48 5.27 -12.33
CA MET A 101 12.79 4.79 -11.89
C MET A 101 13.90 5.62 -12.57
N LEU A 102 14.62 6.43 -11.79
CA LEU A 102 15.69 7.32 -12.28
C LEU A 102 16.79 6.58 -13.07
N ARG A 103 17.12 5.34 -12.68
CA ARG A 103 18.22 4.57 -13.28
C ARG A 103 17.87 3.83 -14.59
N ASN A 104 16.59 3.74 -14.98
CA ASN A 104 16.22 3.13 -16.26
C ASN A 104 14.81 3.57 -16.71
N PRO A 105 14.68 4.46 -17.72
CA PRO A 105 13.39 4.95 -18.21
C PRO A 105 12.52 3.85 -18.87
N TYR A 106 13.09 2.67 -19.14
CA TYR A 106 12.42 1.51 -19.72
C TYR A 106 12.01 0.44 -18.69
N ARG A 107 12.31 0.62 -17.39
CA ARG A 107 11.86 -0.31 -16.33
C ARG A 107 10.50 0.07 -15.74
N THR A 108 9.87 -0.93 -15.13
CA THR A 108 8.55 -0.88 -14.50
C THR A 108 8.38 0.32 -13.56
N HIS A 109 7.28 1.03 -13.75
CA HIS A 109 6.80 2.08 -12.85
C HIS A 109 6.64 1.58 -11.42
N SER A 110 7.14 2.36 -10.46
CA SER A 110 6.81 2.20 -9.05
C SER A 110 5.48 2.88 -8.74
N TYR A 111 4.76 2.34 -7.77
CA TYR A 111 3.46 2.87 -7.37
C TYR A 111 3.53 3.37 -5.93
N ASP A 112 3.11 4.62 -5.73
CA ASP A 112 2.92 5.22 -4.41
C ASP A 112 1.42 5.24 -4.10
N ILE A 113 1.06 4.67 -2.94
CA ILE A 113 -0.32 4.52 -2.45
C ILE A 113 -0.61 5.44 -1.26
N THR A 114 0.28 6.37 -0.92
CA THR A 114 0.12 7.25 0.25
C THR A 114 -1.23 7.96 0.21
N GLY A 115 -1.66 8.42 -0.97
CA GLY A 115 -2.98 9.05 -1.15
C GLY A 115 -4.15 8.12 -0.84
N LEU A 116 -4.05 6.81 -1.14
CA LEU A 116 -5.05 5.83 -0.72
C LEU A 116 -5.09 5.70 0.80
N LEU A 117 -3.93 5.60 1.46
CA LEU A 117 -3.84 5.46 2.91
C LEU A 117 -4.42 6.69 3.62
N THR A 118 -4.10 7.90 3.12
CA THR A 118 -4.71 9.14 3.61
C THR A 118 -6.23 9.11 3.46
N ALA A 119 -6.76 8.69 2.31
CA ALA A 119 -8.19 8.61 2.09
C ALA A 119 -8.87 7.63 3.05
N LEU A 120 -8.25 6.49 3.33
CA LEU A 120 -8.74 5.51 4.31
C LEU A 120 -8.78 6.08 5.73
N ARG A 121 -7.74 6.80 6.15
CA ARG A 121 -7.70 7.49 7.45
C ARG A 121 -8.84 8.52 7.57
N VAL A 122 -9.12 9.26 6.49
CA VAL A 122 -10.21 10.25 6.46
C VAL A 122 -11.59 9.60 6.61
N GLU A 123 -11.89 8.53 5.87
CA GLU A 123 -13.19 7.84 6.02
C GLU A 123 -13.32 7.13 7.38
N PHE A 124 -12.22 6.60 7.91
CA PHE A 124 -12.20 6.04 9.26
C PHE A 124 -12.49 7.12 10.32
N HIS A 125 -11.87 8.29 10.21
CA HIS A 125 -12.13 9.42 11.09
C HIS A 125 -13.60 9.84 11.08
N ARG A 126 -14.22 9.95 9.88
CA ARG A 126 -15.65 10.25 9.74
C ARG A 126 -16.53 9.21 10.43
N THR A 127 -16.17 7.93 10.33
CA THR A 127 -16.89 6.84 11.01
C THR A 127 -16.77 6.97 12.52
N MET A 128 -15.59 7.29 13.04
CA MET A 128 -15.36 7.50 14.46
C MET A 128 -16.12 8.73 15.00
N GLN A 129 -16.20 9.83 14.22
CA GLN A 129 -17.02 10.99 14.58
C GLN A 129 -18.49 10.62 14.73
N LYS A 130 -19.06 9.91 13.75
CA LYS A 130 -20.46 9.44 13.83
C LYS A 130 -20.70 8.55 15.04
N LYS A 131 -19.74 7.68 15.36
CA LYS A 131 -19.82 6.84 16.56
C LYS A 131 -19.82 7.68 17.84
N LEU A 132 -18.97 8.70 17.93
CA LEU A 132 -18.94 9.62 19.06
C LEU A 132 -20.27 10.38 19.21
N GLU A 133 -20.79 10.92 18.11
CA GLU A 133 -22.08 11.63 18.07
C GLU A 133 -23.25 10.74 18.50
N SER A 134 -23.23 9.46 18.10
CA SER A 134 -24.23 8.47 18.53
C SER A 134 -24.06 7.95 19.96
N GLY A 135 -22.97 8.33 20.65
CA GLY A 135 -22.62 7.81 21.98
C GLY A 135 -22.07 6.38 21.98
N ALA A 136 -21.77 5.80 20.81
CA ALA A 136 -21.22 4.44 20.68
C ALA A 136 -19.75 4.33 21.11
N ILE A 137 -19.04 5.45 21.19
CA ILE A 137 -17.69 5.55 21.76
C ILE A 137 -17.61 6.78 22.67
N SER A 138 -16.69 6.74 23.64
CA SER A 138 -16.40 7.88 24.50
C SER A 138 -15.51 8.92 23.81
N LYS A 139 -15.56 10.15 24.31
CA LYS A 139 -14.64 11.23 23.89
C LYS A 139 -13.17 10.86 24.07
N LYS A 140 -12.84 10.15 25.17
CA LYS A 140 -11.48 9.68 25.46
C LYS A 140 -10.98 8.69 24.41
N GLU A 141 -11.81 7.74 23.98
CA GLU A 141 -11.46 6.78 22.92
C GLU A 141 -11.22 7.49 21.58
N TYR A 142 -12.06 8.47 21.25
CA TYR A 142 -11.89 9.26 20.04
C TYR A 142 -10.62 10.12 20.07
N GLU A 143 -10.30 10.74 21.20
CA GLU A 143 -9.07 11.53 21.39
C GLU A 143 -7.81 10.66 21.29
N GLY A 144 -7.82 9.45 21.85
CA GLY A 144 -6.72 8.50 21.71
C GLY A 144 -6.42 8.17 20.25
N TYR A 145 -7.45 7.91 19.46
CA TYR A 145 -7.31 7.70 18.01
C TYR A 145 -6.69 8.89 17.28
N LEU A 146 -7.08 10.12 17.63
CA LEU A 146 -6.51 11.31 17.01
C LEU A 146 -5.03 11.46 17.32
N GLU A 147 -4.61 11.11 18.54
CA GLU A 147 -3.21 11.16 18.93
C GLU A 147 -2.37 10.14 18.16
N ASP A 148 -2.83 8.89 18.06
CA ASP A 148 -2.17 7.86 17.26
C ASP A 148 -2.00 8.29 15.79
N THR A 149 -3.04 8.91 15.22
CA THR A 149 -3.02 9.41 13.84
C THR A 149 -2.02 10.56 13.66
N LYS A 150 -1.92 11.48 14.63
CA LYS A 150 -0.95 12.58 14.59
C LYS A 150 0.48 12.05 14.65
N LEU A 151 0.75 11.13 15.56
CA LEU A 151 2.06 10.49 15.71
C LEU A 151 2.47 9.76 14.42
N GLU A 152 1.53 9.07 13.76
CA GLU A 152 1.78 8.40 12.48
C GLU A 152 2.14 9.42 11.38
N ILE A 153 1.41 10.53 11.27
CA ILE A 153 1.69 11.60 10.30
C ILE A 153 3.05 12.27 10.57
N GLU A 154 3.38 12.52 11.83
CA GLU A 154 4.67 13.10 12.23
C GLU A 154 5.83 12.17 11.87
N TYR A 155 5.70 10.88 12.17
CA TYR A 155 6.67 9.85 11.78
C TYR A 155 6.84 9.74 10.26
N GLU A 156 5.75 9.81 9.49
CA GLU A 156 5.81 9.78 8.02
C GLU A 156 6.54 11.01 7.46
N LYS A 157 6.32 12.20 8.03
CA LYS A 157 7.01 13.43 7.65
C LYS A 157 8.51 13.35 7.97
N SER A 158 8.86 12.95 9.20
CA SER A 158 10.27 12.85 9.61
C SER A 158 11.03 11.81 8.78
N LYS A 159 10.37 10.71 8.42
CA LYS A 159 10.94 9.68 7.53
C LYS A 159 11.15 10.21 6.11
N SER A 160 10.18 10.94 5.56
CA SER A 160 10.32 11.57 4.24
C SER A 160 11.46 12.58 4.21
N GLU A 161 11.62 13.40 5.25
CA GLU A 161 12.72 14.37 5.37
C GLU A 161 14.09 13.68 5.49
N PHE A 162 14.17 12.59 6.26
CA PHE A 162 15.37 11.77 6.36
C PHE A 162 15.75 11.12 5.03
N ASP A 163 14.78 10.55 4.30
CA ASP A 163 15.02 9.93 3.00
C ASP A 163 15.50 10.96 1.96
N VAL A 164 14.96 12.19 1.98
CA VAL A 164 15.45 13.30 1.12
C VAL A 164 16.91 13.64 1.46
N PHE A 165 17.23 13.79 2.74
CA PHE A 165 18.59 14.11 3.20
C PHE A 165 19.62 13.03 2.81
N GLN A 166 19.26 11.74 2.90
CA GLN A 166 20.15 10.65 2.48
C GLN A 166 20.36 10.62 0.96
N ASN A 167 19.33 10.90 0.17
CA ASN A 167 19.44 10.95 -1.29
C ASN A 167 20.29 12.16 -1.76
N GLU A 168 20.21 13.32 -1.10
CA GLU A 168 21.05 14.49 -1.39
C GLU A 168 22.52 14.29 -0.97
N SER A 169 22.75 13.61 0.16
CA SER A 169 24.09 13.28 0.64
C SER A 169 24.82 12.28 -0.27
N GLN A 170 24.10 11.32 -0.86
CA GLN A 170 24.69 10.36 -1.81
C GLN A 170 24.90 10.94 -3.22
N GLY A 171 24.05 11.87 -3.67
CA GLY A 171 24.23 12.57 -4.96
C GLY A 171 25.45 13.52 -4.97
N SER A 172 25.88 14.00 -3.80
CA SER A 172 27.02 14.91 -3.64
C SER A 172 28.39 14.21 -3.71
N SER A 173 28.44 12.88 -3.48
CA SER A 173 29.70 12.10 -3.49
C SER A 173 30.11 11.60 -4.89
N GLU A 174 29.20 11.59 -5.87
CA GLU A 174 29.48 11.12 -7.24
C GLU A 174 30.02 12.23 -8.18
N MET A 175 30.11 13.50 -7.72
CA MET A 175 30.71 14.63 -8.46
C MET A 175 32.16 14.94 -8.05
N LYS A 176 33.00 13.93 -7.76
CA LYS A 176 34.44 14.12 -7.47
C LYS A 176 35.41 13.28 -8.30
N HIS A 177 34.94 12.61 -9.35
CA HIS A 177 35.82 11.94 -10.31
C HIS A 177 35.41 12.27 -11.74
N TYR A 178 35.86 13.43 -12.22
CA TYR A 178 36.15 13.71 -13.62
C TYR A 178 37.49 14.41 -13.70
#